data_AF-A0A6J6PIW2-F1
#
_entry.id   AF-A0A6J6PIW2-F1
#
_cell.length_a   1.000
_cell.length_b   1.000
_cell.length_c   1.000
_cell.angle_alpha   90.00
_cell.angle_beta   90.00
_cell.angle_gamma   90.00
#
_symmetry.space_group_name_H-M   'P 1'
#
loop_
_entity.id
_entity.type
_entity.pdbx_description
1 polymer ?
#
loop_
_entity_poly.entity_id
_entity_poly.type
_entity_poly.pdbx_seq_one_letter_code
_entity_poly.pdbx_strand_id
1 'polypeptide(L)'
;MLATSLWALSWVVVGSAKWWPTVLVLIFAQLIFAVGEMIWSPVAPALVNDLAPDEMRGRYNALFSGAWQSALILGPGVAGLLIGTGQGFSWVVVVVVGSLFASFLAFRLHSILTPDQERGRMTE
;
A
#
# COMPACT_ATOMS: atom_id res chain seq x y z
N MET A 1 7.00 -3.25 1.71
CA MET A 1 8.24 -2.62 1.20
C MET A 1 8.26 -2.68 -0.33
N LEU A 2 8.43 -3.86 -0.94
CA LEU A 2 8.45 -3.97 -2.41
C LEU A 2 7.14 -3.53 -3.08
N ALA A 3 6.00 -4.08 -2.64
CA ALA A 3 4.68 -3.72 -3.18
C ALA A 3 4.36 -2.22 -3.08
N THR A 4 4.56 -1.64 -1.90
CA THR A 4 4.32 -0.21 -1.63
C THR A 4 5.25 0.71 -2.44
N SER A 5 6.49 0.29 -2.69
CA SER A 5 7.40 1.04 -3.55
C SER A 5 7.00 0.97 -5.03
N LEU A 6 6.43 -0.15 -5.50
CA LEU A 6 5.87 -0.26 -6.84
C LEU A 6 4.63 0.64 -7.01
N TRP A 7 3.75 0.72 -6.01
CA TRP A 7 2.65 1.67 -6.03
C TRP A 7 3.12 3.12 -6.06
N ALA A 8 4.13 3.48 -5.27
CA ALA A 8 4.74 4.81 -5.33
C ALA A 8 5.27 5.12 -6.74
N LEU A 9 6.00 4.18 -7.35
CA LEU A 9 6.51 4.30 -8.72
C LEU A 9 5.37 4.48 -9.73
N SER A 10 4.30 3.69 -9.64
CA SER A 10 3.12 3.82 -10.48
C SER A 10 2.54 5.23 -10.41
N TRP A 11 2.36 5.78 -9.21
CA TRP A 11 1.83 7.14 -9.04
C TRP A 11 2.78 8.23 -9.56
N VAL A 12 4.09 8.05 -9.44
CA VAL A 12 5.08 8.93 -10.08
C VAL A 12 4.92 8.90 -11.60
N VAL A 13 4.73 7.72 -12.19
CA VAL A 13 4.45 7.57 -13.64
C VAL A 13 3.17 8.31 -14.01
N VAL A 14 2.07 8.17 -13.25
CA VAL A 14 0.83 8.93 -13.45
C VAL A 14 1.08 10.44 -13.41
N GLY A 15 1.89 10.92 -12.46
CA GLY A 15 2.28 12.33 -12.36
C GLY A 15 3.00 12.87 -13.60
N SER A 16 3.61 11.99 -14.41
CA SER A 16 4.29 12.34 -15.65
C SER A 16 3.37 12.52 -16.86
N ALA A 17 2.07 12.22 -16.72
CA ALA A 17 1.12 12.18 -17.83
C ALA A 17 1.00 13.50 -18.62
N LYS A 18 1.37 14.64 -18.04
CA LYS A 18 1.36 15.95 -18.74
C LYS A 18 2.38 16.03 -19.88
N TRP A 19 3.46 15.26 -19.83
CA TRP A 19 4.59 15.36 -20.77
C TRP A 19 4.60 14.29 -21.86
N TRP A 20 3.70 13.31 -21.78
CA TRP A 20 3.71 12.11 -22.62
C TRP A 20 2.27 11.77 -23.08
N PRO A 21 2.09 10.82 -24.03
CA PRO A 21 0.76 10.36 -24.39
C PRO A 21 0.03 9.72 -23.19
N THR A 22 -0.98 10.40 -22.66
CA THR A 22 -1.67 10.05 -21.42
C THR A 22 -2.11 8.59 -21.34
N VAL A 23 -2.68 8.06 -22.42
CA VAL A 23 -3.17 6.66 -22.46
C VAL A 23 -2.04 5.67 -22.23
N LEU A 24 -0.88 5.86 -22.87
CA LEU A 24 0.27 4.98 -22.70
C LEU A 24 0.82 5.07 -21.28
N VAL A 25 0.93 6.28 -20.72
CA VAL A 25 1.38 6.49 -19.34
C VAL A 25 0.48 5.74 -18.35
N LEU A 26 -0.84 5.85 -18.52
CA LEU A 26 -1.80 5.18 -17.64
C LEU A 26 -1.73 3.65 -17.75
N ILE A 27 -1.57 3.11 -18.96
CA ILE A 27 -1.39 1.67 -19.16
C ILE A 27 -0.13 1.18 -18.43
N PHE A 28 1.00 1.86 -18.63
CA PHE A 28 2.26 1.49 -17.96
C PHE A 28 2.18 1.62 -16.45
N ALA A 29 1.59 2.71 -15.94
CA ALA A 29 1.37 2.89 -14.51
C ALA A 29 0.52 1.74 -13.94
N GLN A 30 -0.59 1.39 -14.61
CA GLN A 30 -1.48 0.32 -14.15
C GLN A 30 -0.79 -1.04 -14.13
N LEU A 31 0.09 -1.34 -15.09
CA LEU A 31 0.90 -2.57 -15.08
C LEU A 31 1.82 -2.63 -13.86
N ILE A 32 2.51 -1.53 -13.54
CA ILE A 32 3.37 -1.44 -12.35
C ILE A 32 2.53 -1.61 -11.08
N PHE A 33 1.38 -0.94 -11.02
CA PHE A 33 0.46 -1.04 -9.89
C PHE A 33 0.00 -2.48 -9.66
N ALA A 34 -0.40 -3.16 -10.74
CA ALA A 34 -0.88 -4.54 -10.69
C ALA A 34 0.18 -5.52 -10.17
N VAL A 35 1.45 -5.34 -10.52
CA VAL A 35 2.54 -6.16 -9.94
C VAL A 35 2.65 -5.95 -8.43
N GLY A 36 2.56 -4.69 -7.97
CA GLY A 36 2.52 -4.39 -6.54
C GLY A 36 1.33 -5.07 -5.83
N GLU A 37 0.16 -5.04 -6.47
CA GLU A 37 -1.07 -5.66 -5.96
C GLU A 37 -0.93 -7.18 -5.83
N MET A 38 -0.36 -7.85 -6.84
CA MET A 38 -0.15 -9.30 -6.84
C MET A 38 0.78 -9.75 -5.71
N ILE A 39 1.72 -8.89 -5.29
CA ILE A 39 2.58 -9.15 -4.13
C ILE A 39 1.83 -8.89 -2.83
N TRP A 40 1.09 -7.78 -2.75
CA TRP A 40 0.43 -7.37 -1.52
C TRP A 40 -0.74 -8.29 -1.13
N SER A 41 -1.54 -8.71 -2.10
CA SER A 41 -2.77 -9.50 -1.91
C SER A 41 -2.59 -10.78 -1.07
N PRO A 42 -1.56 -11.63 -1.30
CA PRO A 42 -1.30 -12.77 -0.42
C PRO A 42 -0.50 -12.41 0.85
N VAL A 43 0.39 -11.43 0.78
CA VAL A 43 1.36 -11.14 1.86
C VAL A 43 0.69 -10.42 3.04
N ALA A 44 -0.15 -9.41 2.78
CA ALA A 44 -0.76 -8.61 3.84
C ALA A 44 -1.67 -9.41 4.78
N PRO A 45 -2.66 -10.20 4.30
CA PRO A 45 -3.50 -10.99 5.19
C PRO A 45 -2.73 -12.10 5.90
N ALA A 46 -1.73 -12.71 5.26
CA ALA A 46 -0.86 -13.70 5.92
C ALA A 46 -0.10 -13.08 7.10
N LEU A 47 0.57 -11.94 6.86
CA LEU A 47 1.31 -11.23 7.90
C LEU A 47 0.43 -10.81 9.08
N VAL A 48 -0.80 -10.33 8.82
CA VAL A 48 -1.74 -9.97 9.90
C VAL A 48 -2.12 -11.19 10.74
N ASN A 49 -2.35 -12.34 10.12
CA ASN A 49 -2.67 -13.57 10.85
C ASN A 49 -1.46 -14.12 11.61
N ASP A 50 -0.27 -14.06 11.02
CA ASP A 50 0.96 -14.53 11.66
C ASP A 50 1.29 -13.68 12.90
N LEU A 51 1.05 -12.37 12.84
CA LEU A 51 1.28 -11.47 13.97
C LEU A 51 0.20 -11.53 15.05
N ALA A 52 -0.94 -12.18 14.79
CA ALA A 52 -2.07 -12.18 15.70
C ALA A 52 -2.02 -13.36 16.70
N PRO A 53 -2.07 -13.10 18.02
CA PRO A 53 -2.28 -14.15 19.03
C PRO A 53 -3.62 -14.87 18.82
N ASP A 54 -3.66 -16.16 19.11
CA ASP A 54 -4.80 -17.04 18.79
C ASP A 54 -6.15 -16.51 19.29
N GLU A 55 -6.17 -16.04 20.53
CA GLU A 55 -7.36 -15.46 21.19
C GLU A 55 -7.79 -14.09 20.63
N MET A 56 -6.91 -13.42 19.88
CA MET A 56 -7.15 -12.08 19.32
C MET A 56 -7.17 -12.03 17.79
N ARG A 57 -7.02 -13.15 17.07
CA ARG A 57 -7.02 -13.20 15.60
C ARG A 57 -8.22 -12.48 14.96
N GLY A 58 -9.40 -12.63 15.54
CA GLY A 58 -10.61 -11.93 15.08
C GLY A 58 -10.50 -10.41 15.18
N ARG A 59 -9.89 -9.88 16.26
CA ARG A 59 -9.70 -8.43 16.45
C ARG A 59 -8.68 -7.85 15.47
N TYR A 60 -7.59 -8.58 15.20
CA TYR A 60 -6.58 -8.16 14.24
C TYR A 60 -7.16 -8.08 12.82
N ASN A 61 -7.90 -9.11 12.40
CA ASN A 61 -8.57 -9.11 11.10
C ASN A 61 -9.65 -8.02 11.00
N ALA A 62 -10.38 -7.74 12.09
CA ALA A 62 -11.34 -6.65 12.14
C ALA A 62 -10.67 -5.27 11.98
N LEU A 63 -9.53 -5.02 12.65
CA LEU A 63 -8.75 -3.79 12.50
C LEU A 63 -8.19 -3.64 11.07
N PHE A 64 -7.64 -4.73 10.51
CA PHE A 64 -7.13 -4.73 9.13
C PHE A 64 -8.24 -4.40 8.12
N SER A 65 -9.40 -5.04 8.25
CA SER A 65 -10.58 -4.76 7.41
C SER A 65 -11.08 -3.33 7.62
N GLY A 66 -11.12 -2.86 8.87
CA GLY A 66 -11.51 -1.49 9.22
C GLY A 66 -10.59 -0.44 8.58
N ALA A 67 -9.28 -0.68 8.55
CA ALA A 67 -8.33 0.18 7.86
C ALA A 67 -8.62 0.24 6.34
N TRP A 68 -8.92 -0.89 5.72
CA TRP A 68 -9.30 -0.95 4.31
C TRP A 68 -10.58 -0.16 4.01
N GLN A 69 -11.62 -0.36 4.81
CA GLN A 69 -12.87 0.39 4.66
C GLN A 69 -12.68 1.90 4.87
N SER A 70 -11.83 2.28 5.82
CA SER A 70 -11.49 3.69 6.05
C SER A 70 -10.81 4.30 4.83
N ALA A 71 -9.89 3.58 4.20
CA ALA A 71 -9.22 4.02 2.97
C ALA A 71 -10.22 4.17 1.80
N LEU A 72 -11.17 3.24 1.65
CA LEU A 72 -12.21 3.31 0.60
C LEU A 72 -13.16 4.50 0.76
N ILE A 73 -13.35 5.01 1.98
CA ILE A 73 -14.18 6.20 2.26
C ILE A 73 -13.36 7.48 2.07
N LEU A 74 -12.19 7.56 2.72
CA LEU A 74 -11.37 8.77 2.74
C LEU A 74 -10.69 9.03 1.39
N GLY A 75 -10.25 7.99 0.70
CA GLY A 75 -9.51 8.09 -0.56
C GLY A 75 -10.25 8.88 -1.64
N PRO A 76 -11.46 8.45 -2.05
CA PRO A 76 -12.26 9.17 -3.05
C PRO A 76 -12.63 10.60 -2.62
N GLY A 77 -12.90 10.82 -1.33
CA GLY A 77 -13.19 12.15 -0.80
C GLY A 77 -12.01 13.11 -0.98
N VAL A 78 -10.80 12.69 -0.57
CA VAL A 78 -9.57 13.49 -0.70
C VAL A 78 -9.20 13.67 -2.18
N ALA A 79 -9.24 12.60 -2.98
CA ALA A 79 -8.94 12.65 -4.40
C ALA A 79 -9.90 13.58 -5.15
N GLY A 80 -11.22 13.46 -4.89
CA GLY A 80 -12.25 14.28 -5.51
C GLY A 80 -12.09 15.76 -5.18
N LEU A 81 -11.79 16.10 -3.93
CA LEU A 81 -11.53 17.49 -3.52
C LEU A 81 -10.29 18.08 -4.20
N LEU A 82 -9.17 17.35 -4.19
CA LEU A 82 -7.92 17.83 -4.77
C LEU A 82 -8.00 17.93 -6.30
N ILE A 83 -8.47 16.87 -6.96
CA ILE A 83 -8.61 16.86 -8.42
C ILE A 83 -9.68 17.85 -8.87
N GLY A 84 -10.82 17.91 -8.19
CA GLY A 84 -11.94 18.80 -8.51
C GLY A 84 -11.61 20.29 -8.38
N THR A 85 -10.63 20.64 -7.54
CA THR A 85 -10.11 22.02 -7.43
C THR A 85 -8.92 22.31 -8.35
N GLY A 86 -8.60 21.40 -9.28
CA GLY A 86 -7.46 21.54 -10.20
C GLY A 86 -6.10 21.21 -9.58
N GLN A 87 -6.06 20.76 -8.33
CA GLN A 87 -4.85 20.39 -7.58
C GLN A 87 -4.49 18.90 -7.78
N GLY A 88 -4.65 18.38 -9.00
CA GLY A 88 -4.37 16.97 -9.30
C GLY A 88 -2.92 16.57 -9.02
N PHE A 89 -1.97 17.49 -9.16
CA PHE A 89 -0.57 17.23 -8.79
C PHE A 89 -0.40 17.02 -7.27
N SER A 90 -1.11 17.78 -6.44
CA SER A 90 -1.10 17.61 -4.98
C SER A 90 -1.62 16.23 -4.58
N TRP A 91 -2.65 15.72 -5.28
CA TRP A 91 -3.11 14.35 -5.07
C TRP A 91 -2.01 13.33 -5.35
N VAL A 92 -1.29 13.46 -6.47
CA VAL A 92 -0.15 12.58 -6.81
C VAL A 92 0.92 12.63 -5.72
N VAL A 93 1.26 13.82 -5.21
CA VAL A 93 2.23 13.96 -4.10
C VAL A 93 1.74 13.23 -2.85
N VAL A 94 0.48 13.38 -2.47
CA VAL A 94 -0.11 12.72 -1.29
C VAL A 94 0.02 11.19 -1.39
N VAL A 95 -0.36 10.59 -2.51
CA VAL A 95 -0.31 9.13 -2.68
C VAL A 95 1.11 8.59 -2.81
N VAL A 96 2.02 9.33 -3.44
CA VAL A 96 3.44 8.95 -3.51
C VAL A 96 4.07 8.99 -2.11
N VAL A 97 3.92 10.10 -1.39
CA VAL A 97 4.46 10.25 -0.03
C VAL A 97 3.85 9.23 0.92
N GLY A 98 2.53 9.01 0.85
CA GLY A 98 1.84 7.99 1.65
C GLY A 98 2.35 6.58 1.37
N SER A 99 2.57 6.23 0.10
CA SER A 99 3.12 4.92 -0.30
C SER A 99 4.56 4.73 0.19
N LEU A 100 5.40 5.76 0.11
CA LEU A 100 6.76 5.74 0.62
C LEU A 100 6.79 5.65 2.15
N PHE A 101 5.91 6.37 2.84
CA PHE A 101 5.76 6.30 4.29
C PHE A 101 5.32 4.90 4.74
N ALA A 102 4.37 4.27 4.05
CA ALA A 102 4.00 2.88 4.29
C ALA A 102 5.17 1.92 4.05
N SER A 103 5.98 2.17 3.01
CA SER A 103 7.20 1.39 2.75
C SER A 103 8.21 1.50 3.88
N PHE A 104 8.43 2.72 4.40
CA PHE A 104 9.27 2.97 5.57
C PHE A 104 8.75 2.27 6.83
N LEU A 105 7.45 2.36 7.12
CA LEU A 105 6.87 1.69 8.29
C LEU A 105 7.00 0.16 8.18
N ALA A 106 6.81 -0.40 6.99
CA ALA A 106 7.03 -1.82 6.73
C ALA A 106 8.51 -2.21 6.91
N PHE A 107 9.46 -1.36 6.50
CA PHE A 107 10.90 -1.56 6.78
C PHE A 107 11.16 -1.62 8.28
N ARG A 108 10.61 -0.66 9.03
CA ARG A 108 10.77 -0.58 10.48
C ARG A 108 10.16 -1.79 11.17
N LEU A 109 8.97 -2.21 10.75
CA LEU A 109 8.33 -3.42 11.28
C LEU A 109 9.22 -4.66 11.04
N HIS A 110 9.72 -4.85 9.82
CA HIS A 110 10.64 -5.94 9.52
C HIS A 110 11.90 -5.91 10.39
N SER A 111 12.47 -4.73 10.66
CA SER A 111 13.65 -4.61 11.52
C SER A 111 13.39 -4.89 13.01
N ILE A 112 12.13 -4.84 13.46
CA ILE A 112 11.73 -5.10 14.85
C ILE A 112 11.35 -6.58 15.04
N LEU A 113 10.86 -7.23 13.97
CA LEU A 113 10.58 -8.67 13.96
C LEU A 113 11.90 -9.44 13.82
N THR A 114 12.62 -9.62 14.93
CA THR A 114 13.90 -10.35 15.00
C THR A 114 13.76 -11.82 14.54
N PRO A 115 14.75 -12.41 13.83
CA PRO A 115 14.69 -13.77 13.25
C PRO A 115 14.38 -14.94 14.22
N ASP A 116 14.42 -14.73 15.54
CA ASP A 116 14.08 -15.78 16.53
C ASP A 116 12.58 -16.12 16.57
N GLN A 117 11.69 -15.19 16.20
CA GLN A 117 10.25 -15.46 16.06
C GLN A 117 9.93 -16.23 14.75
N GLU A 118 10.74 -16.04 13.71
CA GLU A 118 10.66 -16.78 12.45
C GLU A 118 11.12 -18.24 12.62
N ARG A 119 12.12 -18.51 13.46
CA ARG A 119 12.69 -19.86 13.66
C ARG A 119 11.91 -20.73 14.64
N GLY A 120 11.31 -20.16 15.69
CA GLY A 120 10.56 -20.92 16.71
C GLY A 120 9.25 -21.56 16.21
N ARG A 121 8.68 -21.06 15.11
CA ARG A 121 7.42 -21.58 14.52
C ARG A 121 7.60 -22.58 13.38
N MET A 122 8.80 -22.77 12.85
CA MET A 122 9.07 -23.81 11.84
C MET A 122 9.42 -25.17 12.48
N THR A 123 9.59 -25.21 13.80
CA THR A 123 9.98 -26.41 14.57
C THR A 123 8.84 -27.02 15.39
N GLU A 124 7.64 -26.44 15.36
CA GLU A 124 6.39 -27.06 15.85
C GLU A 124 5.51 -27.48 14.67
#